data_AF-A0A6V7JZA2-F1
#
_entry.id   AF-A0A6V7JZA2-F1
#
_cell.length_a   1.000
_cell.length_b   1.000
_cell.length_c   1.000
_cell.angle_alpha   90.00
_cell.angle_beta   90.00
_cell.angle_gamma   90.00
#
_symmetry.space_group_name_H-M   'P 1'
#
loop_
_entity.id
_entity.type
_entity.pdbx_description
1 polymer ?
#
loop_
_entity_poly.entity_id
_entity_poly.type
_entity_poly.pdbx_seq_one_letter_code
_entity_poly.pdbx_strand_id
1 'polypeptide(L)' 'ENSNWFCCSVKTQKLMRFMMMRSQIPCQLTAGKVIVMSLETFTV' A
#
# COMPACT_ATOMS: atom_id res chain seq x y z
N GLU A 1 2.71 -10.89 14.89
CA GLU A 1 2.10 -10.10 15.97
C GLU A 1 1.21 -9.03 15.34
N ASN A 2 -0.06 -8.94 15.72
CA ASN A 2 -0.93 -7.84 15.27
C ASN A 2 -0.61 -6.60 16.10
N SER A 3 -0.13 -5.53 15.45
CA SER A 3 0.01 -4.25 16.11
C SER A 3 -1.38 -3.75 16.53
N ASN A 4 -1.58 -3.48 17.82
CA ASN A 4 -2.85 -2.99 18.38
C ASN A 4 -3.05 -1.50 18.02
N TRP A 5 -3.16 -1.20 16.73
CA TRP A 5 -3.25 0.17 16.20
C TRP A 5 -4.48 0.94 16.68
N PHE A 6 -5.54 0.21 17.04
CA PHE A 6 -6.77 0.77 17.62
C PHE A 6 -6.57 1.30 19.04
N CYS A 7 -5.53 0.86 19.76
CA CYS A 7 -5.14 1.40 21.06
C CYS A 7 -4.26 2.66 20.96
N CYS A 8 -3.78 3.02 19.76
CA CYS A 8 -2.98 4.23 19.57
C CYS A 8 -3.81 5.51 19.76
N SER A 9 -3.15 6.65 19.92
CA SER A 9 -3.83 7.94 20.02
C SER A 9 -4.80 8.19 18.86
N VAL A 10 -5.87 8.96 19.09
CA VAL A 10 -6.84 9.34 18.04
C VAL A 10 -6.17 10.00 16.83
N LYS A 11 -5.09 10.76 17.05
CA LYS A 11 -4.29 11.37 15.98
C LYS A 11 -3.63 10.29 15.11
N THR A 12 -3.00 9.30 15.74
CA THR A 12 -2.36 8.16 15.06
C THR A 12 -3.38 7.33 14.30
N GLN A 13 -4.54 7.04 14.89
CA GLN A 13 -5.61 6.28 14.22
C GLN A 13 -6.10 6.99 12.95
N LYS A 14 -6.30 8.31 13.01
CA LYS A 14 -6.66 9.13 11.83
C LYS A 14 -5.59 9.06 10.76
N LEU A 15 -4.31 9.20 11.14
CA LEU A 15 -3.20 9.08 10.21
C LEU A 15 -3.17 7.70 9.55
N MET A 16 -3.31 6.63 10.33
CA MET A 16 -3.38 5.27 9.80
C MET A 16 -4.56 5.10 8.84
N ARG A 17 -5.73 5.66 9.14
CA ARG A 17 -6.87 5.66 8.23
C ARG A 17 -6.54 6.33 6.90
N PHE A 18 -5.89 7.49 6.93
CA PHE A 18 -5.43 8.16 5.72
C PHE A 18 -4.41 7.32 4.95
N MET A 19 -3.45 6.71 5.64
CA MET A 19 -2.46 5.81 5.03
C MET A 19 -3.14 4.63 4.33
N MET A 20 -4.09 3.96 5.01
CA MET A 20 -4.88 2.87 4.43
C MET A 20 -5.67 3.31 3.21
N MET A 21 -6.32 4.48 3.26
CA MET A 21 -7.04 5.02 2.09
C MET A 21 -6.10 5.27 0.91
N ARG A 22 -4.90 5.80 1.15
CA ARG A 22 -3.90 6.06 0.10
C ARG A 22 -3.27 4.78 -0.45
N SER A 23 -3.10 3.75 0.38
CA SER A 23 -2.52 2.47 -0.04
C SER A 23 -3.48 1.57 -0.83
N GLN A 24 -4.78 1.92 -0.90
CA GLN A 24 -5.72 1.19 -1.77
C GLN A 24 -5.32 1.26 -3.25
N ILE A 25 -4.59 2.29 -3.64
CA ILE A 25 -3.98 2.38 -4.96
C ILE A 25 -2.54 1.85 -4.82
N PRO A 26 -2.22 0.67 -5.38
CA PRO A 26 -0.88 0.12 -5.28
C PRO A 26 0.10 1.02 -6.03
N CYS A 27 1.29 1.23 -5.46
CA CYS A 27 2.39 1.84 -6.19
C CYS A 27 2.84 0.88 -7.29
N GLN A 28 2.54 1.21 -8.54
CA GLN A 28 2.90 0.39 -9.70
C GLN A 28 4.20 0.87 -10.31
N LEU A 29 5.11 -0.06 -10.53
CA LEU A 29 6.32 0.19 -11.30
C LEU A 29 6.06 -0.24 -12.74
N THR A 30 6.44 0.59 -13.71
CA THR A 30 6.25 0.27 -15.13
C THR A 30 7.54 0.39 -15.92
N ALA A 31 7.84 -0.59 -16.77
CA ALA A 31 8.89 -0.48 -17.78
C ALA A 31 8.36 0.32 -18.98
N GLY A 32 9.01 1.44 -19.28
CA GLY A 32 8.64 2.31 -20.42
C GLY A 32 7.22 2.88 -20.38
N LYS A 33 6.52 2.83 -19.23
CA LYS A 33 5.08 3.12 -19.07
C LYS A 33 4.13 2.16 -19.80
N VAL A 34 4.62 1.01 -20.25
CA VAL A 34 3.83 0.04 -21.03
C VAL A 34 3.59 -1.26 -20.25
N ILE A 35 4.61 -1.73 -19.53
CA ILE A 35 4.56 -3.03 -18.85
C ILE A 35 4.59 -2.81 -17.35
N VAL A 36 3.55 -3.23 -16.63
CA VAL A 36 3.55 -3.24 -15.16
C VAL A 36 4.51 -4.32 -14.67
N MET A 37 5.53 -3.92 -13.92
CA MET A 37 6.52 -4.82 -13.35
C MET A 37 5.90 -5.56 -12.16
N SER A 38 5.48 -6.80 -12.40
CA SER A 38 4.87 -7.72 -11.45
C SER A 38 5.47 -9.12 -11.61
N LEU A 39 5.22 -10.02 -10.64
CA LEU A 39 5.64 -11.42 -10.77
C LEU A 39 5.00 -12.10 -11.97
N GLU A 40 3.75 -11.77 -12.28
CA GLU A 40 3.04 -12.29 -13.45
C GLU A 40 3.81 -11.97 -14.75
N THR A 41 4.29 -10.73 -14.89
CA THR A 41 5.09 -10.32 -16.05
C THR A 41 6.53 -10.84 -16.06
N PHE A 42 7.01 -11.38 -14.93
CA PHE A 42 8.36 -11.94 -14.83
C PHE A 42 8.42 -13.42 -15.19
N THR A 43 7.32 -14.15 -15.01
CA THR A 43 7.22 -15.58 -15.30
C THR A 43 6.86 -15.90 -16.75
N VAL A 44 6.71 -14.87 -17.60
CA VAL A 44 6.50 -15.01 -19.05
C VAL A 44 7.84 -15.25 -19.75
#